data_AF-A0A1V6LVF5-F1
#
_entry.id   AF-A0A1V6LVF5-F1
#
_cell.length_a   1.000
_cell.length_b   1.000
_cell.length_c   1.000
_cell.angle_alpha   90.00
_cell.angle_beta   90.00
_cell.angle_gamma   90.00
#
_symmetry.space_group_name_H-M   'P 1'
#
loop_
_entity.id
_entity.type
_entity.pdbx_description
1 polymer ?
#
loop_
_entity_poly.entity_id
_entity_poly.type
_entity_poly.pdbx_seq_one_letter_code
_entity_poly.pdbx_strand_id
1 'polypeptide(L)'
;MKASVRTLVLFMAIMPLLVCAQQPQKVNVLFYEKLAERDALNELNLNLVDAEDEADFWKDQERFEAELQKKEPNAFAIYLAKKKIVYLAHKKTCSEKCKHSALFAKHASKYFLDDKEIIAAQ
;
A
#
# COMPACT_ATOMS: atom_id res chain seq x y z
N MET A 1 -14.72 -49.41 -14.21
CA MET A 1 -13.72 -49.19 -13.13
C MET A 1 -14.44 -49.22 -11.80
N LYS A 2 -14.27 -50.27 -10.98
CA LYS A 2 -14.90 -50.38 -9.65
C LYS A 2 -13.92 -49.80 -8.63
N ALA A 3 -14.02 -48.51 -8.35
CA ALA A 3 -13.26 -47.94 -7.24
C ALA A 3 -13.67 -48.67 -5.96
N SER A 4 -12.71 -49.32 -5.30
CA SER A 4 -12.96 -50.00 -4.03
C SER A 4 -13.30 -48.96 -2.98
N VAL A 5 -14.32 -49.21 -2.16
CA VAL A 5 -14.77 -48.32 -1.06
C VAL A 5 -13.60 -47.90 -0.16
N ARG A 6 -12.58 -48.75 -0.01
CA ARG A 6 -11.34 -48.46 0.71
C ARG A 6 -10.53 -47.29 0.12
N THR A 7 -10.52 -47.13 -1.19
CA THR A 7 -9.81 -46.04 -1.88
C THR A 7 -10.55 -44.71 -1.73
N LEU A 8 -11.89 -44.73 -1.61
CA LEU A 8 -12.71 -43.53 -1.44
C LEU A 8 -12.56 -42.93 -0.03
N VAL A 9 -12.45 -43.79 1.00
CA VAL A 9 -12.31 -43.37 2.41
C VAL A 9 -10.97 -42.66 2.66
N LEU A 10 -9.90 -43.06 1.98
CA LEU A 10 -8.58 -42.45 2.13
C LEU A 10 -8.52 -41.01 1.59
N PHE A 11 -9.32 -40.68 0.58
CA PHE A 11 -9.39 -39.31 0.03
C PHE A 11 -10.20 -38.35 0.92
N MET A 12 -11.26 -38.82 1.59
CA MET A 12 -12.05 -37.96 2.50
C MET A 12 -11.28 -37.56 3.76
N ALA A 13 -10.34 -38.38 4.24
CA ALA A 13 -9.57 -38.08 5.45
C ALA A 13 -8.49 -37.00 5.27
N ILE A 14 -8.06 -36.73 4.04
CA ILE A 14 -6.97 -35.77 3.74
C ILE A 14 -7.52 -34.36 3.45
N MET A 15 -8.78 -34.27 2.99
CA MET A 15 -9.43 -33.03 2.58
C MET A 15 -9.61 -31.97 3.71
N PRO A 16 -9.89 -32.31 4.99
CA PRO A 16 -10.04 -31.29 6.02
C PRO A 16 -8.72 -30.63 6.45
N LEU A 17 -7.56 -31.21 6.11
CA LEU A 17 -6.25 -30.62 6.44
C LEU A 17 -5.91 -29.39 5.59
N LEU A 18 -6.52 -29.24 4.40
CA LEU A 18 -6.30 -28.08 3.53
C LEU A 18 -7.07 -26.83 3.99
N VAL A 19 -8.18 -27.00 4.71
CA VAL A 19 -9.05 -25.89 5.14
C VAL A 19 -8.49 -25.14 6.37
N CYS A 20 -7.68 -25.81 7.21
CA CYS A 20 -7.16 -25.23 8.45
C CYS A 20 -5.92 -24.33 8.29
N ALA A 21 -5.39 -24.13 7.08
CA ALA A 21 -4.16 -23.36 6.86
C ALA A 21 -4.35 -21.84 6.66
N GLN A 22 -5.59 -21.34 6.54
CA GLN A 22 -5.85 -19.91 6.37
C GLN A 22 -6.18 -19.23 7.71
N GLN A 23 -5.20 -19.11 8.61
CA GLN A 23 -5.31 -18.13 9.68
C GLN A 23 -5.06 -16.73 9.10
N PRO A 24 -5.85 -15.70 9.48
CA PRO A 24 -5.57 -14.34 9.05
C PRO A 24 -4.17 -13.95 9.53
N GLN A 25 -3.26 -13.68 8.59
CA GLN A 25 -1.91 -13.23 8.95
C GLN A 25 -2.03 -11.90 9.71
N LYS A 26 -1.38 -11.83 10.86
CA LYS A 26 -1.27 -10.59 11.63
C LYS A 26 -0.43 -9.59 10.82
N VAL A 27 -0.99 -8.40 10.56
CA VAL A 27 -0.29 -7.33 9.85
C VAL A 27 1.00 -6.95 10.57
N ASN A 28 2.10 -6.87 9.82
CA ASN A 28 3.40 -6.43 10.33
C ASN A 28 3.48 -4.89 10.30
N VAL A 29 3.11 -4.26 11.40
CA VAL A 29 3.06 -2.80 11.54
C VAL A 29 4.40 -2.13 11.18
N LEU A 30 5.50 -2.60 11.78
CA LEU A 30 6.83 -2.00 11.59
C LEU A 30 7.30 -2.06 10.14
N PHE A 31 6.95 -3.15 9.43
CA PHE A 31 7.27 -3.27 8.01
C PHE A 31 6.58 -2.18 7.19
N TYR A 32 5.27 -2.01 7.35
CA TYR A 32 4.51 -1.04 6.57
C TYR A 32 4.84 0.41 6.95
N GLU A 33 5.19 0.69 8.21
CA GLU A 33 5.71 2.00 8.60
C GLU A 33 7.04 2.33 7.93
N LYS A 34 7.99 1.39 7.92
CA LYS A 34 9.29 1.60 7.26
C LYS A 34 9.15 1.73 5.74
N LEU A 35 8.25 0.95 5.16
CA LEU A 35 7.91 1.02 3.74
C LEU A 35 7.35 2.40 3.38
N ALA A 36 6.34 2.88 4.13
CA ALA A 36 5.76 4.21 3.98
C ALA A 36 6.78 5.34 4.12
N GLU A 37 7.65 5.27 5.13
CA GLU A 37 8.68 6.27 5.36
C GLU A 37 9.67 6.34 4.20
N ARG A 38 10.17 5.19 3.75
CA ARG A 38 11.09 5.10 2.62
C ARG A 38 10.46 5.63 1.34
N ASP A 39 9.22 5.22 1.04
CA ASP A 39 8.54 5.63 -0.19
C ASP A 39 8.23 7.13 -0.16
N ALA A 40 7.73 7.68 0.96
CA ALA A 40 7.54 9.12 1.10
C ALA A 40 8.86 9.88 0.93
N LEU A 41 9.96 9.44 1.55
CA LEU A 41 11.25 10.10 1.38
C LEU A 41 11.73 10.03 -0.08
N ASN A 42 11.50 8.93 -0.79
CA ASN A 42 11.83 8.82 -2.20
C ASN A 42 11.01 9.80 -3.05
N GLU A 43 9.70 9.86 -2.82
CA GLU A 43 8.78 10.78 -3.50
C GLU A 43 9.12 12.26 -3.26
N LEU A 44 9.46 12.62 -2.01
CA LEU A 44 9.82 13.99 -1.64
C LEU A 44 11.17 14.46 -2.24
N ASN A 45 12.03 13.51 -2.60
CA ASN A 45 13.33 13.76 -3.23
C ASN A 45 13.33 13.39 -4.72
N LEU A 46 12.17 13.07 -5.28
CA LEU A 46 12.03 12.60 -6.65
C LEU A 46 12.49 13.71 -7.60
N ASN A 47 13.55 13.42 -8.35
CA ASN A 47 14.10 14.31 -9.35
C ASN A 47 14.03 13.63 -10.71
N LEU A 48 12.86 13.68 -11.33
CA LEU A 48 12.64 13.13 -12.66
C LEU A 48 12.91 14.20 -13.71
N VAL A 49 13.59 13.79 -14.77
CA VAL A 49 14.03 14.67 -15.85
C VAL A 49 12.91 14.84 -16.88
N ASP A 50 11.99 13.87 -16.97
CA ASP A 50 10.92 13.82 -17.94
C ASP A 50 9.52 13.72 -17.30
N ALA A 51 8.53 14.34 -17.95
CA ALA A 51 7.16 14.39 -17.45
C ALA A 51 6.40 13.08 -17.61
N GLU A 52 6.74 12.25 -18.62
CA GLU A 52 6.17 10.92 -18.81
C GLU A 52 6.65 9.98 -17.69
N ASP A 53 7.95 10.01 -17.39
CA ASP A 53 8.53 9.25 -16.27
C ASP A 53 7.85 9.62 -14.94
N GLU A 54 7.57 10.92 -14.73
CA GLU A 54 6.86 11.37 -13.52
C GLU A 54 5.41 10.85 -13.49
N ALA A 55 4.70 10.92 -14.60
CA ALA A 55 3.34 10.40 -14.71
C ALA A 55 3.29 8.89 -14.44
N ASP A 56 4.23 8.13 -14.99
CA ASP A 56 4.31 6.69 -14.80
C ASP A 56 4.67 6.32 -13.36
N PHE A 57 5.62 7.03 -12.75
CA PHE A 57 5.96 6.87 -11.33
C PHE A 57 4.72 7.01 -10.44
N TRP A 58 3.95 8.08 -10.63
CA TRP A 58 2.77 8.32 -9.81
C TRP A 58 1.64 7.34 -10.08
N LYS A 59 1.47 6.90 -11.33
CA LYS A 59 0.51 5.86 -11.69
C LYS A 59 0.82 4.53 -11.03
N ASP A 60 2.10 4.17 -10.94
CA ASP A 60 2.52 2.96 -10.25
C ASP A 60 2.35 3.07 -8.73
N GLN A 61 2.64 4.25 -8.16
CA GLN A 61 2.37 4.53 -6.74
C GLN A 61 0.88 4.39 -6.40
N GLU A 62 -0.01 4.98 -7.21
CA GLU A 62 -1.46 4.87 -7.03
C GLU A 62 -1.96 3.42 -7.16
N ARG A 63 -1.42 2.67 -8.12
CA ARG A 63 -1.76 1.27 -8.32
C ARG A 63 -1.33 0.41 -7.12
N PHE A 64 -0.13 0.63 -6.61
CA PHE A 64 0.36 -0.06 -5.41
C PHE A 64 -0.56 0.21 -4.22
N GLU A 65 -0.89 1.49 -3.97
CA GLU A 65 -1.74 1.89 -2.86
C GLU A 65 -3.15 1.30 -2.96
N ALA A 66 -3.76 1.31 -4.14
CA ALA A 66 -5.08 0.72 -4.38
C ALA A 66 -5.07 -0.82 -4.17
N GLU A 67 -4.03 -1.50 -4.64
CA GLU A 67 -3.90 -2.95 -4.44
C GLU A 67 -3.64 -3.30 -2.96
N LEU A 68 -2.87 -2.48 -2.24
CA LEU A 68 -2.63 -2.65 -0.81
C LEU A 68 -3.93 -2.46 -0.02
N GLN A 69 -4.72 -1.43 -0.35
CA GLN A 69 -6.04 -1.19 0.25
C GLN A 69 -6.99 -2.37 0.06
N LYS A 70 -7.02 -2.93 -1.16
CA LYS A 70 -7.88 -4.06 -1.52
C LYS A 70 -7.49 -5.35 -0.81
N LYS A 71 -6.19 -5.62 -0.69
CA LYS A 71 -5.67 -6.89 -0.14
C LYS A 71 -5.55 -6.87 1.38
N GLU A 72 -5.03 -5.77 1.93
CA GLU A 72 -4.73 -5.62 3.36
C GLU A 72 -5.10 -4.20 3.85
N PRO A 73 -6.39 -3.90 4.07
CA PRO A 73 -6.83 -2.54 4.44
C PRO A 73 -6.21 -2.02 5.74
N ASN A 74 -5.89 -2.90 6.69
CA ASN A 74 -5.18 -2.54 7.91
C ASN A 74 -3.73 -2.12 7.64
N ALA A 75 -3.04 -2.82 6.73
CA ALA A 75 -1.69 -2.45 6.30
C ALA A 75 -1.69 -1.11 5.54
N PHE A 76 -2.67 -0.93 4.67
CA PHE A 76 -2.90 0.32 3.96
C PHE A 76 -3.11 1.51 4.90
N ALA A 77 -3.94 1.36 5.93
CA ALA A 77 -4.16 2.41 6.93
C ALA A 77 -2.87 2.82 7.66
N ILE A 78 -2.05 1.84 8.05
CA ILE A 78 -0.73 2.08 8.67
C ILE A 78 0.20 2.79 7.69
N TYR A 79 0.26 2.32 6.44
CA TYR A 79 1.08 2.89 5.38
C TYR A 79 0.73 4.36 5.12
N LEU A 80 -0.55 4.66 4.92
CA LEU A 80 -1.02 6.03 4.68
C LEU A 80 -0.78 6.96 5.88
N ALA A 81 -1.08 6.50 7.10
CA ALA A 81 -0.87 7.30 8.31
C ALA A 81 0.60 7.71 8.45
N LYS A 82 1.52 6.77 8.19
CA LYS A 82 2.95 7.05 8.24
C LYS A 82 3.42 7.94 7.09
N LYS A 83 2.96 7.76 5.84
CA LYS A 83 3.25 8.69 4.73
C LYS A 83 2.80 10.10 5.06
N LYS A 84 1.58 10.25 5.59
CA LYS A 84 1.01 11.55 6.01
C LYS A 84 1.90 12.27 7.02
N ILE A 85 2.44 11.57 8.02
CA ILE A 85 3.37 12.18 8.99
C ILE A 85 4.61 12.75 8.28
N VAL A 86 5.21 12.01 7.35
CA VAL A 86 6.40 12.45 6.60
C VAL A 86 6.08 13.63 5.69
N TYR A 87 4.97 13.56 4.94
CA TYR A 87 4.51 14.66 4.07
C TYR A 87 4.21 15.94 4.85
N LEU A 88 3.55 15.84 6.01
CA LEU A 88 3.27 16.99 6.87
C LEU A 88 4.54 17.57 7.49
N ALA A 89 5.52 16.73 7.85
CA ALA A 89 6.81 17.18 8.32
C ALA A 89 7.54 17.97 7.21
N HIS A 90 7.56 17.44 5.99
CA HIS A 90 8.13 18.12 4.83
C HIS A 90 7.42 19.43 4.53
N LYS A 91 6.09 19.47 4.53
CA LYS A 91 5.32 20.71 4.33
C LYS A 91 5.72 21.84 5.29
N LYS A 92 6.11 21.52 6.53
CA LYS A 92 6.56 22.50 7.53
C LYS A 92 7.97 23.04 7.27
N THR A 93 8.86 22.21 6.70
CA THR A 93 10.27 22.56 6.48
C THR A 93 10.56 23.02 5.05
N CYS A 94 9.68 22.67 4.13
CA CYS A 94 9.78 22.97 2.72
C CYS A 94 9.50 24.45 2.47
N SER A 95 10.50 25.15 1.94
CA SER A 95 10.45 26.57 1.58
C SER A 95 10.41 26.76 0.06
N GLU A 96 10.51 27.98 -0.44
CA GLU A 96 10.60 28.28 -1.88
C GLU A 96 11.77 27.57 -2.61
N LYS A 97 12.73 27.02 -1.87
CA LYS A 97 13.84 26.22 -2.43
C LYS A 97 13.44 24.80 -2.81
N CYS A 98 12.32 24.30 -2.29
CA CYS A 98 11.74 23.05 -2.76
C CYS A 98 11.19 23.24 -4.17
N LYS A 99 11.80 22.57 -5.14
CA LYS A 99 11.26 22.51 -6.50
C LYS A 99 10.46 21.22 -6.63
N HIS A 100 9.15 21.34 -6.49
CA HIS A 100 8.22 20.25 -6.77
C HIS A 100 7.45 20.55 -8.05
N SER A 101 7.15 19.52 -8.83
CA SER A 101 6.31 19.66 -10.01
C SER A 101 4.85 19.93 -9.61
N ALA A 102 4.04 20.34 -10.59
CA ALA A 102 2.59 20.42 -10.40
C ALA A 102 1.96 19.05 -10.13
N LEU A 103 2.53 17.98 -10.71
CA LEU A 103 2.02 16.63 -10.53
C LEU A 103 2.30 16.14 -9.11
N PHE A 104 3.54 16.29 -8.60
CA PHE A 104 3.86 16.10 -7.19
C PHE A 104 2.88 16.86 -6.29
N ALA A 105 2.62 18.15 -6.55
CA ALA A 105 1.75 18.95 -5.70
C ALA A 105 0.32 18.37 -5.61
N LYS A 106 -0.20 17.84 -6.73
CA LYS A 106 -1.49 17.14 -6.80
C LYS A 106 -1.49 15.82 -6.02
N HIS A 107 -0.39 15.06 -6.03
CA HIS A 107 -0.30 13.83 -5.24
C HIS A 107 -0.12 14.12 -3.75
N ALA A 108 0.76 15.07 -3.41
CA ALA A 108 1.03 15.50 -2.05
C ALA A 108 -0.22 16.03 -1.34
N SER A 109 -1.13 16.70 -2.05
CA SER A 109 -2.35 17.25 -1.45
C SER A 109 -3.24 16.17 -0.82
N LYS A 110 -3.22 14.93 -1.33
CA LYS A 110 -3.98 13.81 -0.76
C LYS A 110 -3.59 13.52 0.69
N TYR A 111 -2.33 13.71 1.05
CA TYR A 111 -1.82 13.46 2.40
C TYR A 111 -1.96 14.67 3.33
N PHE A 112 -2.42 15.82 2.82
CA PHE A 112 -2.68 17.02 3.62
C PHE A 112 -4.12 17.14 4.08
N LEU A 113 -5.02 16.30 3.55
CA LEU A 113 -6.43 16.23 3.94
C LEU A 113 -6.62 15.45 5.24
N ASP A 114 -7.73 15.68 5.93
CA ASP A 114 -8.05 14.97 7.17
C ASP A 114 -8.37 13.49 6.90
N ASP A 115 -8.16 12.62 7.89
CA ASP A 115 -8.24 11.16 7.71
C ASP A 115 -9.60 10.68 7.20
N LYS A 116 -10.68 11.42 7.50
CA LYS A 116 -12.03 11.16 7.01
C LYS A 116 -12.21 11.49 5.53
N GLU A 117 -11.48 12.47 5.03
CA GLU A 117 -11.54 12.92 3.63
C GLU A 117 -10.75 11.98 2.73
N ILE A 118 -9.67 11.37 3.23
CA ILE A 118 -8.87 10.39 2.47
C ILE A 118 -9.69 9.12 2.17
N ILE A 119 -10.51 8.65 3.12
CA ILE A 119 -11.39 7.49 2.94
C ILE A 119 -12.57 7.82 2.01
N ALA A 120 -13.01 9.08 1.95
CA ALA A 120 -14.15 9.53 1.14
C ALA A 120 -13.76 10.01 -0.28
N ALA A 121 -12.48 10.31 -0.51
CA ALA A 121 -11.94 10.78 -1.79
C ALA A 121 -11.35 9.66 -2.67
N GLN A 122 -11.52 8.40 -2.26
CA GLN A 122 -11.11 7.17 -2.96
C GLN A 122 -12.34 6.34 -3.33
#